data_AF-A0A2I2A4J7-F1
#
_entry.id   AF-A0A2I2A4J7-F1
#
_cell.length_a   1.000
_cell.length_b   1.000
_cell.length_c   1.000
_cell.angle_alpha   90.00
_cell.angle_beta   90.00
_cell.angle_gamma   90.00
#
_symmetry.space_group_name_H-M   'P 1'
#
loop_
_entity.id
_entity.type
_entity.pdbx_description
1 polymer ?
#
loop_
_entity_poly.entity_id
_entity_poly.type
_entity_poly.pdbx_seq_one_letter_code
_entity_poly.pdbx_strand_id
1 'polypeptide(L)'
;MDIGSTEHQSLLYRTIWRMVFKTSSLALILGVVLMLPSLLRENAFSSTMLVLGYVVIVGGIFYALWVGWKKHRAIQKAFKSI
;
A
#
# COMPACT_ATOMS: atom_id res chain seq x y z
N MET A 1 0.88 29.18 -4.20
CA MET A 1 1.83 28.24 -4.84
C MET A 1 1.48 28.16 -6.30
N ASP A 2 2.41 28.46 -7.19
CA ASP A 2 2.20 28.28 -8.63
C ASP A 2 2.05 26.80 -8.97
N ILE A 3 0.99 26.48 -9.70
CA ILE A 3 0.72 25.15 -10.25
C ILE A 3 1.81 24.87 -11.27
N GLY A 4 2.75 23.97 -10.95
CA GLY A 4 3.90 23.71 -11.80
C GLY A 4 5.26 23.78 -11.10
N SER A 5 5.35 24.38 -9.91
CA SER A 5 6.64 24.55 -9.22
C SER A 5 7.21 23.23 -8.68
N THR A 6 8.53 23.18 -8.54
CA THR A 6 9.28 22.05 -7.92
C THR A 6 8.79 21.74 -6.49
N GLU A 7 8.35 22.76 -5.77
CA GLU A 7 7.78 22.63 -4.43
C GLU A 7 6.45 21.87 -4.46
N HIS A 8 5.58 22.18 -5.43
CA HIS A 8 4.31 21.47 -5.64
C HIS A 8 4.53 19.99 -6.00
N GLN A 9 5.51 19.69 -6.86
CA GLN A 9 5.90 18.31 -7.18
C GLN A 9 6.36 17.54 -5.94
N SER A 10 7.21 18.14 -5.11
CA SER A 10 7.74 17.47 -3.91
C SER A 10 6.66 17.10 -2.90
N LEU A 11 5.65 17.96 -2.71
CA LEU A 11 4.49 17.70 -1.86
C LEU A 11 3.63 16.55 -2.40
N LEU A 12 3.44 16.46 -3.72
CA LEU A 12 2.71 15.37 -4.35
C LEU A 12 3.43 14.02 -4.16
N TYR A 13 4.74 13.98 -4.41
CA TYR A 13 5.53 12.76 -4.18
C TYR A 13 5.53 12.34 -2.70
N ARG A 14 5.69 13.28 -1.78
CA ARG A 14 5.62 13.02 -0.33
C ARG A 14 4.26 12.44 0.07
N THR A 15 3.19 12.94 -0.52
CA THR A 15 1.83 12.45 -0.26
C THR A 15 1.62 11.05 -0.79
N ILE A 16 2.12 10.75 -1.99
CA ILE A 16 2.08 9.39 -2.56
C ILE A 16 2.83 8.42 -1.66
N TRP A 17 4.05 8.75 -1.25
CA TRP A 17 4.85 7.90 -0.36
C TRP A 17 4.17 7.67 0.99
N ARG A 18 3.60 8.72 1.58
CA ARG A 18 2.82 8.61 2.83
C ARG A 18 1.61 7.69 2.65
N MET A 19 0.91 7.77 1.52
CA MET A 19 -0.22 6.89 1.22
C MET A 19 0.23 5.43 1.08
N VAL A 20 1.26 5.16 0.27
CA VAL A 20 1.82 3.80 0.10
C VAL A 20 2.21 3.22 1.46
N PHE A 21 2.92 3.99 2.29
CA PHE A 21 3.35 3.53 3.61
C PHE A 21 2.16 3.20 4.53
N LYS A 22 1.15 4.08 4.58
CA LYS A 22 -0.05 3.86 5.41
C LYS A 22 -0.85 2.64 4.94
N THR A 23 -1.02 2.47 3.63
CA THR A 23 -1.76 1.33 3.07
C THR A 23 -1.03 0.02 3.30
N SER A 24 0.29 -0.02 3.08
CA SER A 24 1.10 -1.21 3.36
C SER A 24 1.12 -1.55 4.86
N SER A 25 1.22 -0.53 5.73
CA SER A 25 1.16 -0.73 7.19
C SER A 25 -0.19 -1.32 7.62
N LEU A 26 -1.30 -0.83 7.07
CA LEU A 26 -2.63 -1.38 7.36
C LEU A 26 -2.76 -2.83 6.88
N ALA A 27 -2.28 -3.15 5.68
CA ALA A 27 -2.29 -4.51 5.15
C ALA A 27 -1.48 -5.48 6.03
N LEU A 28 -0.32 -5.03 6.52
CA LEU A 28 0.49 -5.80 7.48
C LEU A 28 -0.24 -6.06 8.78
N ILE A 29 -0.82 -5.03 9.40
CA ILE A 29 -1.55 -5.17 10.67
C ILE A 29 -2.73 -6.14 10.50
N LEU A 30 -3.56 -5.93 9.48
CA LEU A 30 -4.72 -6.78 9.24
C LEU A 30 -4.32 -8.22 8.93
N GLY A 31 -3.30 -8.41 8.11
CA GLY A 31 -2.81 -9.74 7.76
C GLY A 31 -2.24 -10.49 8.97
N VAL A 32 -1.48 -9.81 9.85
CA VAL A 32 -0.98 -10.41 11.09
C VAL A 32 -2.12 -10.77 12.04
N VAL A 33 -3.13 -9.89 12.18
CA VAL A 33 -4.31 -10.18 13.00
C VAL A 33 -5.06 -11.41 12.48
N LEU A 34 -5.19 -11.55 11.17
CA LEU A 34 -5.76 -12.73 10.52
C LEU A 34 -4.97 -14.01 10.81
N MET A 35 -3.66 -13.92 10.99
CA MET A 35 -2.83 -15.09 11.32
C MET A 35 -2.90 -15.50 12.80
N LEU A 36 -3.39 -14.65 13.71
CA LEU A 36 -3.43 -14.96 15.15
C LEU A 36 -4.08 -16.31 15.52
N PRO A 37 -5.20 -16.74 14.91
CA PRO A 37 -5.85 -18.00 15.25
C PRO A 37 -4.94 -19.22 15.08
N SER A 38 -3.98 -19.20 14.14
CA SER A 38 -3.05 -20.32 13.93
C SER A 38 -2.04 -20.48 15.07
N LEU A 39 -1.81 -19.43 15.86
CA LEU A 39 -0.96 -19.49 17.06
C LEU A 39 -1.71 -20.10 18.26
N LEU A 40 -3.04 -20.04 18.26
CA LEU A 40 -3.87 -20.52 19.37
C LEU A 40 -4.33 -21.98 19.17
N ARG A 41 -4.60 -22.39 17.93
CA ARG A 41 -5.05 -23.75 17.62
C ARG A 41 -4.79 -24.12 16.18
N GLU A 42 -4.29 -25.33 15.93
CA GLU A 42 -4.18 -25.89 14.59
C GLU A 42 -5.46 -26.62 14.20
N ASN A 43 -6.16 -26.11 13.19
CA ASN A 43 -7.28 -26.74 12.52
C ASN A 43 -7.43 -26.18 11.09
N ALA A 44 -8.36 -26.72 10.31
CA ALA A 44 -8.60 -26.26 8.94
C ALA A 44 -8.94 -24.76 8.85
N PHE A 45 -9.65 -24.22 9.86
CA PHE A 45 -10.01 -22.81 9.92
C PHE A 45 -8.77 -21.92 10.12
N SER A 46 -7.91 -22.26 11.09
CA SER A 46 -6.74 -21.46 11.40
C SER A 46 -5.68 -21.52 10.30
N SER A 47 -5.54 -22.65 9.62
CA SER A 47 -4.69 -22.77 8.42
C SER A 47 -5.20 -21.87 7.28
N THR A 48 -6.51 -21.83 7.04
CA THR A 48 -7.11 -20.95 6.03
C THR A 48 -6.90 -19.47 6.39
N MET A 49 -7.05 -19.12 7.66
CA MET A 49 -6.82 -17.75 8.15
C MET A 49 -5.36 -17.32 8.03
N LEU A 50 -4.42 -18.26 8.21
CA LEU A 50 -2.99 -18.03 7.99
C LEU A 50 -2.71 -17.69 6.51
N VAL A 51 -3.25 -18.49 5.58
CA VAL A 51 -3.12 -18.23 4.13
C VAL A 51 -3.78 -16.91 3.73
N LEU A 52 -4.99 -16.62 4.22
CA LEU A 52 -5.68 -15.36 3.98
C LEU A 52 -4.87 -14.17 4.49
N GLY A 53 -4.27 -14.29 5.67
CA GLY A 53 -3.35 -13.29 6.20
C GLY A 53 -2.21 -13.00 5.22
N TYR A 54 -1.55 -14.03 4.68
CA TYR A 54 -0.48 -13.84 3.70
C TYR A 54 -0.96 -13.17 2.42
N VAL A 55 -2.11 -13.59 1.90
CA VAL A 55 -2.72 -13.00 0.70
C VAL A 55 -3.02 -11.51 0.92
N VAL A 56 -3.55 -11.14 2.09
CA VAL A 56 -3.82 -9.74 2.44
C VAL A 56 -2.53 -8.92 2.51
N ILE A 57 -1.47 -9.44 3.13
CA ILE A 57 -0.18 -8.74 3.22
C ILE A 57 0.42 -8.53 1.84
N VAL A 58 0.61 -9.62 1.09
CA VAL A 58 1.29 -9.59 -0.21
C VAL A 58 0.45 -8.80 -1.21
N GLY A 59 -0.85 -9.09 -1.28
CA GLY A 59 -1.78 -8.39 -2.18
C GLY A 59 -1.92 -6.90 -1.83
N GLY A 60 -1.99 -6.56 -0.54
CA GLY A 60 -2.11 -5.18 -0.08
C GLY A 60 -0.85 -4.35 -0.36
N ILE A 61 0.34 -4.91 -0.11
CA ILE A 61 1.61 -4.25 -0.43
C ILE A 61 1.76 -4.07 -1.93
N PHE A 62 1.48 -5.13 -2.71
CA PHE A 62 1.54 -5.06 -4.17
C PHE A 62 0.58 -4.01 -4.73
N TYR A 63 -0.66 -3.98 -4.24
CA TYR A 63 -1.65 -2.99 -4.61
C TYR A 63 -1.20 -1.56 -4.27
N ALA A 64 -0.67 -1.34 -3.06
CA ALA A 64 -0.17 -0.04 -2.63
C ALA A 64 0.95 0.47 -3.56
N LEU A 65 1.93 -0.39 -3.88
CA LEU A 65 3.02 -0.07 -4.80
C LEU A 65 2.50 0.22 -6.22
N TRP A 66 1.57 -0.59 -6.72
CA TRP A 66 0.97 -0.40 -8.04
C TRP A 66 0.24 0.95 -8.15
N VAL A 67 -0.59 1.30 -7.16
CA VAL A 67 -1.29 2.59 -7.12
C VAL A 67 -0.31 3.75 -6.98
N GLY A 68 0.71 3.61 -6.14
CA GLY A 68 1.78 4.60 -5.99
C GLY A 68 2.51 4.87 -7.30
N TRP A 69 2.90 3.82 -8.02
CA TRP A 69 3.52 3.90 -9.34
C TRP A 69 2.60 4.58 -10.37
N LYS A 70 1.32 4.18 -10.42
CA LYS A 70 0.35 4.78 -11.34
C LYS A 70 0.21 6.29 -11.10
N LYS A 71 0.16 6.72 -9.83
CA LYS A 71 0.12 8.14 -9.46
C LYS A 71 1.43 8.86 -9.78
N HIS A 72 2.57 8.23 -9.55
CA HIS A 72 3.88 8.79 -9.91
C HIS A 72 3.98 9.07 -11.42
N ARG A 73 3.57 8.12 -12.27
CA ARG A 73 3.53 8.31 -13.73
C ARG A 73 2.54 9.39 -14.15
N ALA A 74 1.39 9.49 -13.47
CA ALA A 74 0.39 10.53 -13.77
C ALA A 74 0.95 11.94 -13.54
N ILE A 75 1.68 12.14 -12.44
CA ILE A 75 2.38 13.40 -12.14
C ILE A 75 3.42 13.68 -13.24
N GLN A 76 4.31 12.74 -13.54
CA GLN A 76 5.33 12.95 -14.58
C GLN A 76 4.73 13.33 -15.94
N LYS A 77 3.59 12.73 -16.31
CA LYS A 77 2.88 13.09 -17.55
C LYS A 77 2.28 14.50 -17.49
N ALA A 78 1.61 14.86 -16.40
CA ALA A 78 0.97 16.16 -16.23
C ALA A 78 1.99 17.32 -16.29
N PHE A 79 3.18 17.13 -15.73
CA PHE A 79 4.24 18.15 -15.77
C PHE A 79 5.05 18.17 -17.07
N LYS A 80 5.03 17.09 -17.87
CA LYS A 80 5.64 17.11 -19.21
C LYS A 80 4.75 17.81 -20.25
N SER A 81 3.45 17.93 -19.98
CA SER A 81 2.48 18.58 -20.88
C SER A 81 2.25 20.07 -20.62
N ILE A 82 2.82 20.61 -19.55
CA ILE A 82 2.83 22.04 -19.20
C ILE A 82 4.15 22.61 -19.69
#